data_AF-A0A5B6WGS7-F1
#
_entry.id   AF-A0A5B6WGS7-F1
#
_cell.length_a   1.000
_cell.length_b   1.000
_cell.length_c   1.000
_cell.angle_alpha   90.00
_cell.angle_beta   90.00
_cell.angle_gamma   90.00
#
_symmetry.space_group_name_H-M   'P 1'
#
loop_
_entity.id
_entity.type
_entity.pdbx_description
1 polymer ?
#
loop_
_entity_poly.entity_id
_entity_poly.type
_entity_poly.pdbx_seq_one_letter_code
_entity_poly.pdbx_strand_id
1 'polypeptide(L)'
;MVPKEDVTWELFQIEFRKKYISQRFLDHKRKEFLELKQENMTCLSTKKELVRLSKYAREWVLTEADMCKRFEEGLNEDIKLLIGILEIREFVALADQAYKAEELSKEKKQVEREARNFSKRPMRRSQSSVLKKSKKYYYHSTSAMRYSRKGQGS
;
A
#
# COMPACT_ATOMS: atom_id res chain seq x y z
N MET A 1 46.20 -49.23 -6.91
CA MET A 1 44.82 -49.43 -6.42
C MET A 1 44.13 -48.08 -6.47
N VAL A 2 43.06 -47.96 -7.26
CA VAL A 2 42.23 -46.74 -7.27
C VAL A 2 41.33 -46.80 -6.03
N PRO A 3 41.23 -45.74 -5.21
CA PRO A 3 40.32 -45.74 -4.08
C PRO A 3 38.90 -45.98 -4.57
N LYS A 4 38.21 -46.95 -3.95
CA LYS A 4 36.79 -47.19 -4.21
C LYS A 4 36.06 -46.04 -3.53
N GLU A 5 35.82 -44.96 -4.27
CA GLU A 5 35.02 -43.83 -3.79
C GLU A 5 33.62 -44.36 -3.52
N ASP A 6 33.26 -44.47 -2.24
CA ASP A 6 31.90 -44.83 -1.85
C ASP A 6 30.96 -43.74 -2.36
N VAL A 7 30.26 -44.04 -3.45
CA VAL A 7 29.31 -43.11 -4.06
C VAL A 7 28.13 -42.94 -3.10
N THR A 8 28.14 -41.86 -2.33
CA THR A 8 27.01 -41.51 -1.48
C THR A 8 25.90 -40.83 -2.29
N TRP A 9 24.68 -40.85 -1.75
CA TRP A 9 23.54 -40.18 -2.36
C TRP A 9 23.77 -38.67 -2.49
N GLU A 10 24.45 -38.06 -1.52
CA GLU A 10 24.80 -36.63 -1.52
C GLU A 10 25.76 -36.28 -2.67
N LEU A 11 26.77 -37.12 -2.91
CA LEU A 11 27.70 -36.99 -4.04
C LEU A 11 26.95 -37.04 -5.38
N PHE A 12 26.04 -37.99 -5.53
CA PHE A 12 25.18 -38.07 -6.72
C PHE A 12 24.35 -36.80 -6.91
N GLN A 13 23.72 -36.28 -5.85
CA GLN A 13 22.92 -35.06 -5.93
C GLN A 13 23.74 -33.83 -6.33
N ILE A 14 24.98 -33.71 -5.83
CA ILE A 14 25.89 -32.61 -6.18
C ILE A 14 26.27 -32.69 -7.66
N GLU A 15 26.78 -33.83 -8.12
CA GLU A 15 27.22 -34.01 -9.50
C GLU A 15 26.06 -33.96 -10.50
N PHE A 16 24.89 -34.49 -10.14
CA PHE A 16 23.67 -34.36 -10.93
C PHE A 16 23.29 -32.90 -11.12
N ARG A 17 23.24 -32.11 -10.04
CA ARG A 17 22.92 -30.68 -10.12
C ARG A 17 23.93 -29.95 -10.99
N LYS A 18 25.22 -30.21 -10.81
CA LYS A 18 26.30 -29.60 -11.60
C LYS A 18 26.19 -29.91 -13.09
N LYS A 19 25.79 -31.13 -13.45
CA LYS A 19 25.69 -31.57 -14.85
C LYS A 19 24.41 -31.09 -15.56
N TYR A 20 23.27 -31.06 -14.85
CA TYR A 20 21.97 -30.84 -15.46
C TYR A 20 21.35 -29.47 -15.15
N ILE A 21 21.83 -28.77 -14.12
CA ILE A 21 21.34 -27.43 -13.78
C ILE A 21 22.39 -26.41 -14.23
N SER A 22 22.02 -25.59 -15.22
CA SER A 22 22.92 -24.55 -15.72
C SER A 22 23.14 -23.44 -14.69
N GLN A 23 24.35 -22.88 -14.66
CA GLN A 23 24.67 -21.73 -13.82
C GLN A 23 23.74 -20.55 -14.12
N ARG A 24 23.46 -20.28 -15.40
CA ARG A 24 22.51 -19.23 -15.82
C ARG A 24 21.12 -19.39 -15.21
N PHE A 25 20.62 -20.61 -15.10
CA PHE A 25 19.34 -20.88 -14.47
C PHE A 25 19.39 -20.61 -12.96
N LEU A 26 20.45 -21.02 -12.27
CA LEU A 26 20.63 -20.74 -10.84
C LEU A 26 20.71 -19.25 -10.58
N ASP A 27 21.50 -18.52 -11.38
CA ASP A 27 21.64 -17.07 -11.26
C ASP A 27 20.30 -16.36 -11.49
N HIS A 28 19.50 -16.84 -12.45
CA HIS A 28 18.14 -16.35 -12.65
C HIS A 28 17.25 -16.59 -11.43
N LYS A 29 17.29 -17.78 -10.82
CA LYS A 29 16.51 -18.09 -9.61
C LYS A 29 16.95 -17.30 -8.38
N ARG A 30 18.25 -17.06 -8.24
CA ARG A 30 18.80 -16.17 -7.21
C ARG A 30 18.37 -14.73 -7.42
N LYS A 31 18.34 -14.26 -8.67
CA LYS A 31 17.82 -12.94 -9.00
C LYS A 31 16.34 -12.81 -8.65
N GLU A 32 15.51 -13.78 -9.05
CA GLU A 32 14.08 -13.84 -8.66
C GLU A 32 13.93 -13.78 -7.13
N PHE A 33 14.79 -14.47 -6.38
CA PHE A 33 14.76 -14.45 -4.92
C PHE A 33 15.05 -13.06 -4.34
N LEU A 34 16.06 -12.35 -4.85
CA LEU A 34 16.41 -11.00 -4.38
C LEU A 34 15.37 -9.95 -4.76
N GLU A 35 14.75 -10.10 -5.93
CA GLU A 35 13.77 -9.15 -6.45
C GLU A 35 12.34 -9.48 -5.99
N LEU A 36 12.15 -10.53 -5.18
CA LEU A 36 10.84 -10.91 -4.69
C LEU A 36 10.25 -9.82 -3.80
N LYS A 37 9.17 -9.22 -4.27
CA LYS A 37 8.38 -8.22 -3.55
C LYS A 37 6.90 -8.59 -3.55
N GLN A 38 6.19 -8.18 -2.51
CA GLN A 38 4.77 -8.36 -2.37
C GLN A 38 4.03 -7.58 -3.45
N GLU A 39 4.25 -6.26 -3.55
CA GLU A 39 3.60 -5.37 -4.52
C GLU A 39 2.09 -5.66 -4.66
N ASN A 40 1.68 -6.39 -5.70
CA ASN A 40 0.30 -6.76 -6.01
C ASN A 40 -0.11 -8.18 -5.54
N MET A 41 0.81 -8.93 -4.95
CA MET A 41 0.57 -10.25 -4.37
C MET A 41 0.11 -10.15 -2.91
N THR A 42 -0.51 -11.23 -2.42
CA THR A 42 -0.83 -11.37 -1.00
C THR A 42 0.40 -11.78 -0.20
N CYS A 43 0.43 -11.49 1.11
CA CYS A 43 1.49 -11.97 2.00
C CYS A 43 1.67 -13.49 1.92
N LEU A 44 0.58 -14.23 1.77
CA LEU A 44 0.60 -15.69 1.61
C LEU A 44 1.30 -16.13 0.32
N SER A 45 1.03 -15.45 -0.80
CA SER A 45 1.68 -15.76 -2.08
C SER A 45 3.17 -15.44 -2.03
N THR A 46 3.56 -14.30 -1.46
CA THR A 46 4.97 -13.94 -1.24
C THR A 46 5.67 -14.98 -0.37
N LYS A 47 5.06 -15.41 0.74
CA LYS A 47 5.59 -16.47 1.61
C LYS A 47 5.86 -17.75 0.81
N LYS A 48 4.89 -18.20 0.01
CA LYS A 48 5.02 -19.42 -0.80
C LYS A 48 6.17 -19.30 -1.80
N GLU A 49 6.28 -18.16 -2.47
CA GLU A 49 7.29 -17.93 -3.49
C GLU A 49 8.70 -17.82 -2.88
N LEU A 50 8.82 -17.13 -1.75
CA LEU A 50 10.03 -17.03 -0.95
C LEU A 50 10.56 -18.41 -0.52
N VAL A 51 9.69 -19.27 0.02
CA VAL A 51 10.05 -20.66 0.40
C VAL A 51 10.40 -21.51 -0.82
N ARG A 52 9.79 -21.25 -1.97
CA ARG A 52 10.12 -21.95 -3.22
C ARG A 52 11.52 -21.58 -3.70
N LEU A 53 11.82 -20.28 -3.71
CA LEU A 53 13.06 -19.72 -4.24
C LEU A 53 14.25 -19.88 -3.30
N SER A 54 14.03 -19.96 -1.99
CA SER A 54 15.07 -20.19 -0.97
C SER A 54 15.91 -21.45 -1.24
N LYS A 55 15.33 -22.43 -1.94
CA LYS A 55 16.01 -23.67 -2.36
C LYS A 55 17.22 -23.43 -3.28
N TYR A 56 17.24 -22.30 -3.98
CA TYR A 56 18.29 -21.89 -4.92
C TYR A 56 19.26 -20.84 -4.35
N ALA A 57 18.96 -20.29 -3.18
CA ALA A 57 19.69 -19.20 -2.54
C ALA A 57 19.98 -19.51 -1.06
N ARG A 58 20.28 -20.78 -0.75
CA ARG A 58 20.47 -21.27 0.63
C ARG A 58 21.53 -20.49 1.39
N GLU A 59 22.55 -20.03 0.67
CA GLU A 59 23.64 -19.19 1.18
C GLU A 59 23.19 -17.84 1.76
N TRP A 60 21.98 -17.36 1.43
CA TRP A 60 21.43 -16.10 1.92
C TRP A 60 20.36 -16.28 3.00
N VAL A 61 19.99 -17.52 3.29
CA VAL A 61 18.94 -17.89 4.27
C VAL A 61 19.44 -19.04 5.14
N LEU A 62 20.64 -18.84 5.70
CA LEU A 62 21.29 -19.83 6.55
C LEU A 62 20.53 -20.03 7.86
N THR A 63 19.91 -18.95 8.35
CA THR A 63 19.11 -18.96 9.58
C THR A 63 17.66 -18.59 9.31
N GLU A 64 16.78 -18.95 10.25
CA GLU A 64 15.38 -18.53 10.20
C GLU A 64 15.24 -17.00 10.30
N ALA A 65 16.15 -16.34 11.03
CA ALA A 65 16.20 -14.88 11.11
C ALA A 65 16.56 -14.24 9.77
N ASP A 66 17.47 -14.83 8.98
CA ASP A 66 17.76 -14.36 7.62
C ASP A 66 16.52 -14.48 6.73
N MET A 67 15.78 -15.59 6.88
CA MET A 67 14.54 -15.79 6.15
C MET A 67 13.45 -14.78 6.54
N CYS A 68 13.35 -14.47 7.83
CA CYS A 68 12.48 -13.41 8.35
C CYS A 68 12.82 -12.06 7.73
N LYS A 69 14.09 -11.67 7.78
CA LYS A 69 14.58 -10.40 7.22
C LYS A 69 14.26 -10.29 5.72
N ARG A 70 14.50 -11.36 4.95
CA ARG A 70 14.18 -11.38 3.53
C ARG A 70 12.69 -11.26 3.25
N PHE A 71 11.87 -11.93 4.05
CA PHE A 71 10.42 -11.81 3.92
C PHE A 71 9.96 -10.38 4.22
N GLU A 72 10.41 -9.79 5.32
CA GLU A 72 10.10 -8.42 5.73
C GLU A 72 10.53 -7.38 4.68
N GLU A 73 11.74 -7.51 4.12
CA GLU A 73 12.25 -6.65 3.04
C GLU A 73 11.36 -6.67 1.79
N GLY A 74 10.71 -7.80 1.53
CA GLY A 74 9.80 -7.98 0.41
C GLY A 74 8.35 -7.54 0.68
N LEU A 75 7.97 -7.18 1.92
CA LEU A 75 6.60 -6.77 2.23
C LEU A 75 6.30 -5.34 1.76
N ASN A 76 5.01 -5.06 1.54
CA ASN A 76 4.54 -3.70 1.29
C ASN A 76 4.80 -2.80 2.50
N GLU A 77 5.14 -1.53 2.28
CA GLU A 77 5.64 -0.60 3.31
C GLU A 77 4.71 -0.51 4.55
N ASP A 78 3.39 -0.43 4.34
CA ASP A 78 2.41 -0.37 5.43
C ASP A 78 2.50 -1.60 6.36
N ILE A 79 2.69 -2.79 5.77
CA ILE A 79 2.78 -4.05 6.49
C ILE A 79 4.17 -4.19 7.10
N LYS A 80 5.21 -3.86 6.33
CA LYS A 80 6.61 -3.88 6.76
C LYS A 80 6.80 -3.06 8.03
N LEU A 81 6.25 -1.85 8.09
CA LEU A 81 6.34 -0.99 9.28
C LEU A 81 5.71 -1.66 10.51
N LEU A 82 4.53 -2.27 10.37
CA LEU A 82 3.85 -2.96 11.47
C LEU A 82 4.65 -4.17 11.95
N ILE A 83 5.22 -4.93 11.02
CA ILE A 83 5.95 -6.15 11.31
C ILE A 83 7.35 -5.88 11.88
N GLY A 84 8.06 -4.88 11.36
CA GLY A 84 9.39 -4.50 11.83
C GLY A 84 9.39 -4.06 13.29
N ILE A 85 8.30 -3.46 13.78
CA ILE A 85 8.14 -3.10 15.20
C ILE A 85 8.09 -4.34 16.11
N LEU A 86 7.58 -5.48 15.62
CA LEU A 86 7.42 -6.70 16.42
C LEU A 86 8.72 -7.49 16.56
N GLU A 87 9.73 -7.22 15.74
CA GLU A 87 11.06 -7.85 15.75
C GLU A 87 11.04 -9.40 15.81
N ILE A 88 10.04 -10.03 15.20
CA ILE A 88 9.84 -11.49 15.25
C ILE A 88 10.90 -12.20 14.38
N ARG A 89 11.57 -13.21 14.96
CA ARG A 89 12.63 -13.99 14.29
C ARG A 89 12.26 -15.43 13.96
N GLU A 90 11.04 -15.84 14.29
CA GLU A 90 10.46 -17.12 13.90
C GLU A 90 9.61 -16.90 12.64
N PHE A 91 9.95 -17.58 11.55
CA PHE A 91 9.42 -17.29 10.22
C PHE A 91 7.92 -17.59 10.13
N VAL A 92 7.46 -18.64 10.80
CA VAL A 92 6.03 -18.98 10.85
C VAL A 92 5.24 -17.89 11.58
N ALA A 93 5.71 -17.47 12.75
CA ALA A 93 5.07 -16.43 13.54
C ALA A 93 5.07 -15.08 12.81
N LEU A 94 6.18 -14.72 12.17
CA LEU A 94 6.29 -13.50 11.36
C LEU A 94 5.27 -13.50 10.21
N ALA A 95 5.17 -14.61 9.49
CA ALA A 95 4.25 -14.74 8.37
C ALA A 95 2.78 -14.63 8.80
N ASP A 96 2.43 -15.19 9.96
CA ASP A 96 1.08 -15.11 10.51
C ASP A 96 0.74 -13.67 10.94
N GLN A 97 1.70 -12.94 11.51
CA GLN A 97 1.51 -11.52 11.81
C GLN A 97 1.40 -10.67 10.54
N ALA A 98 2.21 -10.95 9.52
CA ALA A 98 2.13 -10.25 8.24
C ALA A 98 0.76 -10.42 7.58
N TYR A 99 0.19 -11.63 7.66
CA TYR A 99 -1.17 -11.89 7.19
C TYR A 99 -2.21 -11.05 7.95
N LYS A 100 -2.14 -11.01 9.29
CA LYS A 100 -3.06 -10.18 10.10
C LYS A 100 -2.91 -8.69 9.77
N ALA A 101 -1.68 -8.21 9.62
CA ALA A 101 -1.37 -6.83 9.26
C ALA A 101 -1.88 -6.48 7.84
N GLU A 102 -1.84 -7.42 6.90
CA GLU A 102 -2.40 -7.25 5.56
C GLU A 102 -3.92 -7.02 5.61
N GLU A 103 -4.65 -7.82 6.39
CA GLU A 103 -6.10 -7.68 6.53
C GLU A 103 -6.47 -6.33 7.19
N LEU A 104 -5.78 -5.95 8.27
CA LEU A 104 -5.96 -4.64 8.92
C LEU A 104 -5.66 -3.47 7.97
N SER A 105 -4.63 -3.59 7.13
CA SER A 105 -4.28 -2.57 6.12
C SER A 105 -5.40 -2.41 5.07
N LYS A 106 -6.02 -3.52 4.64
CA LYS A 106 -7.15 -3.50 3.69
C LYS A 106 -8.38 -2.83 4.30
N GLU A 107 -8.71 -3.16 5.55
CA GLU A 107 -9.84 -2.55 6.28
C GLU A 107 -9.64 -1.03 6.42
N LYS A 108 -8.44 -0.60 6.87
CA LYS A 108 -8.10 0.83 6.97
C LYS A 108 -8.28 1.55 5.64
N LYS A 109 -7.75 0.98 4.55
CA LYS A 109 -7.89 1.54 3.19
C LYS A 109 -9.35 1.62 2.75
N GLN A 110 -10.18 0.67 3.15
CA GLN A 110 -11.62 0.68 2.85
C GLN A 110 -12.33 1.83 3.58
N VAL A 111 -12.10 1.99 4.88
CA VAL A 111 -12.68 3.08 5.68
C VAL A 111 -12.26 4.46 5.12
N GLU A 112 -10.99 4.63 4.76
CA GLU A 112 -10.49 5.87 4.15
C GLU A 112 -11.11 6.17 2.77
N ARG A 113 -11.41 5.13 1.98
CA ARG A 113 -12.14 5.29 0.71
C ARG A 113 -13.57 5.73 0.96
N GLU A 114 -14.26 5.12 1.92
CA GLU A 114 -15.63 5.47 2.29
C GLU A 114 -15.72 6.92 2.81
N ALA A 115 -14.83 7.32 3.72
CA ALA A 115 -14.77 8.70 4.23
C ALA A 115 -14.58 9.74 3.11
N ARG A 116 -13.70 9.45 2.14
CA ARG A 116 -13.52 10.32 0.96
C ARG A 116 -14.77 10.38 0.07
N ASN A 117 -15.49 9.28 -0.08
CA ASN A 117 -16.72 9.24 -0.87
C ASN A 117 -17.84 10.05 -0.22
N PHE A 118 -17.94 10.03 1.12
CA PHE A 118 -18.87 10.91 1.86
C PHE A 118 -18.52 12.39 1.69
N SER A 119 -17.24 12.75 1.69
CA SER A 119 -16.79 14.13 1.50
C SER A 119 -16.98 14.68 0.07
N LYS A 120 -17.13 13.80 -0.94
CA LYS A 120 -17.29 14.20 -2.36
C LYS A 120 -18.73 14.41 -2.81
N ARG A 121 -19.75 14.12 -1.98
CA ARG A 121 -21.12 14.55 -2.29
C ARG A 121 -21.21 16.06 -2.10
N PRO A 122 -21.40 16.88 -3.16
CA PRO A 122 -21.71 18.27 -2.93
C PRO A 122 -23.04 18.29 -2.21
N MET A 123 -23.05 18.88 -1.02
CA MET A 123 -24.26 19.33 -0.36
C MET A 123 -24.97 20.25 -1.36
N ARG A 124 -25.89 19.69 -2.17
CA ARG A 124 -26.79 20.49 -3.00
C ARG A 124 -27.48 21.42 -2.02
N ARG A 125 -27.11 22.70 -2.06
CA ARG A 125 -27.74 23.81 -1.35
C ARG A 125 -29.26 23.70 -1.54
N SER A 126 -29.94 23.05 -0.62
CA SER A 126 -31.37 23.19 -0.39
C SER A 126 -31.57 24.43 0.49
N GLN A 127 -31.29 25.59 -0.08
CA GLN A 127 -31.72 26.88 0.47
C GLN A 127 -32.13 27.80 -0.69
N SER A 128 -33.24 27.45 -1.36
CA SER A 128 -33.96 28.40 -2.19
C SER A 128 -35.46 28.06 -2.24
N SER A 129 -36.08 27.98 -1.07
CA SER A 129 -37.54 28.03 -0.99
C SER A 129 -37.89 28.66 0.34
N VAL A 130 -38.05 29.97 0.36
CA VAL A 130 -39.03 30.74 1.16
C VAL A 130 -38.72 32.22 0.93
N LEU A 131 -39.80 32.98 0.64
CA LEU A 131 -39.88 34.44 0.48
C LEU A 131 -39.42 35.07 -0.85
N LYS A 132 -40.24 34.90 -1.89
CA LYS A 132 -40.57 36.04 -2.78
C LYS A 132 -42.10 36.16 -2.88
N LYS A 133 -42.69 36.91 -1.94
CA LYS A 133 -44.06 37.39 -2.07
C LYS A 133 -44.10 38.88 -1.76
N SER A 134 -44.47 39.63 -2.79
CA SER A 134 -45.22 40.90 -2.73
C SER A 134 -44.51 42.14 -2.12
N LYS A 135 -44.22 43.13 -2.98
CA LYS A 135 -44.95 44.42 -2.97
C LYS A 135 -44.50 45.32 -4.12
N LYS A 136 -45.40 45.44 -5.12
CA LYS A 136 -45.53 46.58 -6.03
C LYS A 136 -46.29 47.67 -5.26
N TYR A 137 -46.09 48.95 -5.62
CA TYR A 137 -46.68 50.19 -5.07
C TYR A 137 -45.88 50.86 -3.93
N TYR A 138 -45.13 51.91 -4.29
CA TYR A 138 -45.34 53.32 -3.93
C TYR A 138 -44.08 54.12 -4.31
N TYR A 139 -44.02 54.61 -5.55
CA TYR A 139 -43.13 55.71 -5.95
C TYR A 139 -43.97 56.97 -6.13
N HIS A 140 -44.63 57.42 -5.08
CA HIS A 140 -45.18 58.76 -5.00
C HIS A 140 -45.04 59.29 -3.58
N SER A 141 -44.84 60.60 -3.51
CA SER A 141 -44.84 61.47 -2.33
C SER A 141 -43.47 61.70 -1.69
N THR A 142 -42.73 62.71 -2.18
CA THR A 142 -42.80 64.14 -1.79
C THR A 142 -42.13 64.40 -0.45
N SER A 143 -40.93 64.97 -0.51
CA SER A 143 -40.39 65.79 0.58
C SER A 143 -40.43 67.23 0.11
N ALA A 144 -41.20 68.03 0.84
CA ALA A 144 -41.54 69.40 0.56
C ALA A 144 -40.51 70.37 1.18
N MET A 145 -40.15 71.37 0.37
CA MET A 145 -40.15 72.80 0.72
C MET A 145 -39.04 73.46 1.59
N ARG A 146 -38.60 74.59 1.01
CA ARG A 146 -38.06 75.85 1.58
C ARG A 146 -36.51 75.92 1.69
N TYR A 147 -35.82 76.98 1.26
CA TYR A 147 -36.18 78.40 1.18
C TYR A 147 -35.56 79.14 -0.03
N SER A 148 -36.28 80.20 -0.43
CA SER A 148 -35.91 81.30 -1.33
C SER A 148 -35.05 82.35 -0.61
N ARG A 149 -33.98 82.87 -1.25
CA ARG A 149 -33.59 84.31 -1.14
C ARG A 149 -32.52 84.80 -2.14
N LYS A 150 -32.98 85.69 -3.03
CA LYS A 150 -32.44 87.01 -3.48
C LYS A 150 -31.10 87.20 -4.23
N GLY A 151 -31.22 88.05 -5.27
CA GLY A 151 -30.25 89.03 -5.80
C GLY A 151 -30.10 88.91 -7.33
N GLN A 152 -30.75 89.69 -8.23
CA GLN A 152 -30.52 91.11 -8.62
C GLN A 152 -29.03 91.47 -8.73
N GLY A 153 -28.46 92.14 -9.73
CA GLY A 153 -28.83 92.73 -11.03
C GLY A 153 -27.53 92.69 -11.88
N SER A 154 -27.31 93.33 -13.01
CA SER A 154 -27.97 94.32 -13.86
C SER A 154 -27.37 94.15 -15.25
#